data_AF-A0A524CFX3-F1
#
_entry.id   AF-A0A524CFX3-F1
#
_cell.length_a   1.000
_cell.length_b   1.000
_cell.length_c   1.000
_cell.angle_alpha   90.00
_cell.angle_beta   90.00
_cell.angle_gamma   90.00
#
_symmetry.space_group_name_H-M   'P 1'
#
loop_
_entity.id
_entity.type
_entity.pdbx_description
1 polymer ?
#
loop_
_entity_poly.entity_id
_entity_poly.type
_entity_poly.pdbx_seq_one_letter_code
_entity_poly.pdbx_strand_id
1 'polypeptide(L)'
;MIVLENKLVEKEISASESMELLGIGLVSISGRRANTIFKKGIGNGLLKTLVKFYKDKIIEKREGKIIDLLGSHTIYIHFFDVKPDILTIFYVNEKDKLIRYDLLCSISNKLVRTFCSNSSDTEINTLCENIIPKVSGISALFIISRAGHTLFTKISEQKKFLMSKYIQIGGFISAITAFSQELIGKESGGHLEEINFENQQFILIIKNEIIFAYLLEKNKKLNQINRFMDLLAEEFMDSYRNYLEDFNGDIEPFSSFKPIVDKYFVI
;
A
#
# COMPACT_ATOMS: atom_id res chain seq x y z
N MET A 1 4.20 -37.34 1.59
CA MET A 1 2.86 -37.90 1.76
C MET A 1 2.05 -36.85 2.51
N ILE A 2 1.25 -36.07 1.80
CA ILE A 2 0.42 -35.02 2.40
C ILE A 2 -0.84 -35.71 2.93
N VAL A 3 -1.00 -35.76 4.25
CA VAL A 3 -2.24 -36.19 4.88
C VAL A 3 -3.15 -34.98 4.94
N LEU A 4 -4.05 -34.88 3.95
CA LEU A 4 -5.18 -33.96 3.95
C LEU A 4 -6.32 -34.62 4.74
N GLU A 5 -6.41 -34.35 6.04
CA GLU A 5 -7.60 -34.72 6.81
C GLU A 5 -8.55 -33.52 6.99
N ASN A 6 -9.76 -33.74 6.46
CA ASN A 6 -11.07 -33.22 6.86
C ASN A 6 -11.47 -31.78 6.50
N LYS A 7 -12.13 -31.70 5.33
CA LYS A 7 -13.39 -30.99 5.05
C LYS A 7 -13.70 -29.77 5.92
N LEU A 8 -13.02 -28.65 5.66
CA LEU A 8 -13.58 -27.34 5.93
C LEU A 8 -14.53 -27.00 4.79
N VAL A 9 -15.80 -26.82 5.12
CA VAL A 9 -16.87 -26.39 4.22
C VAL A 9 -16.40 -25.15 3.45
N GLU A 10 -16.27 -25.31 2.14
CA GLU A 10 -15.95 -24.25 1.20
C GLU A 10 -17.10 -23.25 1.17
N LYS A 11 -16.91 -22.10 1.81
CA LYS A 11 -17.59 -20.89 1.35
C LYS A 11 -16.66 -20.22 0.34
N GLU A 12 -17.19 -19.98 -0.86
CA GLU A 12 -16.61 -18.99 -1.77
C GLU A 12 -16.40 -17.70 -0.98
N ILE A 13 -15.15 -17.24 -0.92
CA ILE A 13 -14.82 -15.91 -0.39
C ILE A 13 -15.44 -14.91 -1.36
N SER A 14 -16.71 -14.59 -1.14
CA SER A 14 -17.40 -13.49 -1.80
C SER A 14 -16.74 -12.17 -1.36
N ALA A 15 -16.91 -11.11 -2.15
CA ALA A 15 -16.42 -9.76 -1.83
C ALA A 15 -16.90 -9.20 -0.46
N SER A 16 -17.73 -9.93 0.28
CA SER A 16 -18.20 -9.62 1.64
C SER A 16 -17.30 -10.11 2.78
N GLU A 17 -16.20 -10.81 2.49
CA GLU A 17 -15.22 -11.29 3.49
C GLU A 17 -13.92 -10.46 3.51
N SER A 18 -14.02 -9.15 3.27
CA SER A 18 -12.85 -8.27 3.40
C SER A 18 -12.34 -8.30 4.84
N MET A 19 -11.07 -8.62 5.01
CA MET A 19 -10.42 -8.47 6.31
C MET A 19 -9.98 -7.03 6.48
N GLU A 20 -10.13 -6.48 7.69
CA GLU A 20 -9.52 -5.20 8.06
C GLU A 20 -8.02 -5.36 8.33
N LEU A 21 -7.32 -6.00 7.38
CA LEU A 21 -5.87 -6.14 7.39
C LEU A 21 -5.22 -4.82 6.97
N LEU A 22 -4.13 -4.50 7.66
CA LEU A 22 -3.30 -3.36 7.35
C LEU A 22 -2.39 -3.64 6.14
N GLY A 23 -1.96 -4.88 5.96
CA GLY A 23 -1.11 -5.27 4.84
C GLY A 23 -0.93 -6.78 4.69
N ILE A 24 -0.55 -7.20 3.48
CA ILE A 24 -0.15 -8.57 3.14
C ILE A 24 1.14 -8.55 2.31
N GLY A 25 2.04 -9.50 2.57
CA GLY A 25 3.27 -9.72 1.82
C GLY A 25 3.51 -11.21 1.57
N LEU A 26 3.71 -11.58 0.32
CA LEU A 26 4.03 -12.93 -0.12
C LEU A 26 5.50 -13.00 -0.54
N VAL A 27 6.28 -13.87 0.08
CA VAL A 27 7.72 -13.98 -0.11
C VAL A 27 8.11 -15.44 -0.31
N SER A 28 8.88 -15.74 -1.37
CA SER A 28 9.60 -17.01 -1.49
C SER A 28 10.97 -16.89 -0.84
N ILE A 29 11.30 -17.81 0.06
CA ILE A 29 12.61 -17.89 0.72
C ILE A 29 13.33 -19.15 0.24
N SER A 30 14.51 -18.95 -0.36
CA SER A 30 15.36 -20.02 -0.90
C SER A 30 16.77 -19.92 -0.30
N GLY A 31 17.01 -20.71 0.76
CA GLY A 31 18.24 -20.62 1.55
C GLY A 31 18.49 -19.19 2.04
N ARG A 32 19.52 -18.51 1.51
CA ARG A 32 19.82 -17.13 1.90
C ARG A 32 19.06 -16.05 1.13
N ARG A 33 18.35 -16.39 0.06
CA ARG A 33 17.63 -15.41 -0.78
C ARG A 33 16.17 -15.32 -0.35
N ALA A 34 15.60 -14.12 -0.45
CA ALA A 34 14.19 -13.88 -0.22
C ALA A 34 13.67 -12.98 -1.34
N ASN A 35 12.68 -13.47 -2.08
CA ASN A 35 12.10 -12.81 -3.24
C ASN A 35 10.66 -12.44 -2.91
N THR A 36 10.32 -11.15 -3.01
CA THR A 36 8.93 -10.71 -2.84
C THR A 36 8.13 -11.05 -4.09
N ILE A 37 7.11 -11.89 -3.94
CA ILE A 37 6.18 -12.27 -5.00
C ILE A 37 5.06 -11.22 -5.07
N PHE A 38 4.51 -10.85 -3.92
CA PHE A 38 3.42 -9.89 -3.83
C PHE A 38 3.56 -9.05 -2.56
N LYS A 39 3.11 -7.80 -2.62
CA LYS A 39 2.87 -6.98 -1.42
C LYS A 39 1.76 -5.98 -1.67
N LYS A 40 0.98 -5.70 -0.63
CA LYS A 40 -0.01 -4.62 -0.60
C LYS A 40 -0.22 -4.16 0.83
N GLY A 41 -0.25 -2.85 1.07
CA GLY A 41 -0.46 -2.32 2.42
C GLY A 41 0.76 -2.45 3.35
N ILE A 42 1.89 -2.94 2.84
CA ILE A 42 3.17 -3.06 3.57
C ILE A 42 4.25 -2.34 2.77
N GLY A 43 4.88 -1.33 3.37
CA GLY A 43 6.02 -0.63 2.78
C GLY A 43 7.24 -1.55 2.59
N ASN A 44 8.12 -1.19 1.65
CA ASN A 44 9.33 -1.98 1.33
C ASN A 44 10.24 -2.16 2.55
N GLY A 45 10.44 -1.09 3.33
CA GLY A 45 11.27 -1.11 4.53
C GLY A 45 10.74 -2.07 5.60
N LEU A 46 9.43 -2.06 5.84
CA LEU A 46 8.78 -2.96 6.79
C LEU A 46 8.88 -4.42 6.34
N LEU A 47 8.57 -4.73 5.08
CA LEU A 47 8.65 -6.11 4.58
C LEU A 47 10.09 -6.67 4.65
N LYS A 48 11.10 -5.87 4.26
CA LYS A 48 12.52 -6.26 4.38
C LYS A 48 12.90 -6.53 5.83
N THR A 49 12.42 -5.70 6.75
CA THR A 49 12.63 -5.85 8.19
C THR A 49 11.99 -7.15 8.71
N LEU A 50 10.74 -7.42 8.35
CA LEU A 50 10.05 -8.67 8.70
C LEU A 50 10.81 -9.91 8.18
N VAL A 51 11.19 -9.92 6.91
CA VAL A 51 11.98 -11.01 6.34
C VAL A 51 13.29 -11.18 7.10
N LYS A 52 14.02 -10.10 7.39
CA LYS A 52 15.29 -10.17 8.14
C LYS A 52 15.11 -10.79 9.53
N PHE A 53 14.07 -10.41 10.26
CA PHE A 53 13.83 -10.88 11.62
C PHE A 53 13.42 -12.35 11.71
N TYR A 54 12.56 -12.81 10.81
CA TYR A 54 11.94 -14.14 10.94
C TYR A 54 12.57 -15.22 10.07
N LYS A 55 13.42 -14.87 9.10
CA LYS A 55 13.95 -15.80 8.11
C LYS A 55 14.67 -16.99 8.71
N ASP A 56 15.53 -16.82 9.70
CA ASP A 56 16.31 -17.95 10.25
C ASP A 56 15.39 -18.99 10.90
N LYS A 57 14.39 -18.52 11.67
CA LYS A 57 13.36 -19.38 12.28
C LYS A 57 12.47 -20.06 11.24
N ILE A 58 12.15 -19.37 10.14
CA ILE A 58 11.38 -19.95 9.02
C ILE A 58 12.19 -21.04 8.32
N ILE A 59 13.48 -20.81 8.06
CA ILE A 59 14.38 -21.79 7.42
C ILE A 59 14.56 -23.03 8.28
N GLU A 60 14.73 -22.85 9.59
CA GLU A 60 14.90 -23.94 10.55
C GLU A 60 13.65 -24.84 10.60
N LYS A 61 12.46 -24.25 10.68
CA LYS A 61 11.20 -25.00 10.81
C LYS A 61 10.63 -25.49 9.48
N ARG A 62 10.89 -24.80 8.38
CA ARG A 62 10.33 -24.97 7.02
C ARG A 62 8.81 -24.83 6.88
N GLU A 63 8.03 -25.19 7.89
CA GLU A 63 6.58 -25.02 7.92
C GLU A 63 6.06 -24.58 9.29
N GLY A 64 4.97 -23.81 9.30
CA GLY A 64 4.27 -23.44 10.53
C GLY A 64 3.72 -22.03 10.54
N LYS A 65 3.53 -21.53 11.76
CA LYS A 65 2.93 -20.22 12.05
C LYS A 65 3.67 -19.48 13.14
N ILE A 66 3.75 -18.16 13.03
CA ILE A 66 4.27 -17.24 14.04
C ILE A 66 3.26 -16.09 14.20
N ILE A 67 3.02 -15.68 15.43
CA ILE A 67 2.29 -14.46 15.75
C ILE A 67 3.18 -13.67 16.68
N ASP A 68 3.43 -12.41 16.35
CA ASP A 68 4.32 -11.55 17.10
C ASP A 68 3.86 -10.09 17.09
N LEU A 69 4.36 -9.29 18.04
CA LEU A 69 4.08 -7.87 18.15
C LEU A 69 5.31 -7.07 17.72
N LEU A 70 5.13 -6.18 16.74
CA LEU A 70 6.19 -5.30 16.24
C LEU A 70 5.72 -3.84 16.32
N GLY A 71 6.09 -3.17 17.40
CA GLY A 71 5.67 -1.79 17.68
C GLY A 71 4.14 -1.68 17.83
N SER A 72 3.50 -0.92 16.96
CA SER A 72 2.05 -0.73 16.89
C SER A 72 1.32 -1.76 16.02
N HIS A 73 1.99 -2.85 15.61
CA HIS A 73 1.44 -3.85 14.72
C HIS A 73 1.45 -5.24 15.33
N THR A 74 0.43 -6.03 14.99
CA THR A 74 0.44 -7.49 15.15
C THR A 74 0.81 -8.13 13.82
N ILE A 75 1.82 -8.98 13.82
CA ILE A 75 2.32 -9.68 12.64
C ILE A 75 1.92 -11.15 12.72
N TYR A 76 1.16 -11.64 11.74
CA TYR A 76 0.87 -13.05 11.56
C TYR A 76 1.69 -13.58 10.38
N ILE A 77 2.41 -14.66 10.59
CA ILE A 77 3.30 -15.26 9.58
C ILE A 77 2.89 -16.71 9.41
N HIS A 78 2.48 -17.08 8.20
CA HIS A 78 2.27 -18.47 7.81
C HIS A 78 3.35 -18.85 6.79
N PHE A 79 3.99 -20.00 6.97
CA PHE A 79 5.05 -20.45 6.07
C PHE A 79 4.92 -21.95 5.78
N PHE A 80 5.22 -22.32 4.53
CA PHE A 80 4.92 -23.62 3.96
C PHE A 80 6.12 -24.12 3.16
N ASP A 81 6.50 -25.38 3.35
CA ASP A 81 7.58 -26.01 2.60
C ASP A 81 7.13 -26.30 1.15
N VAL A 82 7.56 -25.47 0.20
CA VAL A 82 7.25 -25.59 -1.24
C VAL A 82 8.55 -25.76 -1.99
N LYS A 83 9.09 -26.99 -1.95
CA LYS A 83 10.45 -27.30 -2.42
C LYS A 83 10.73 -26.77 -3.83
N PRO A 84 11.92 -26.17 -4.06
CA PRO A 84 13.05 -26.04 -3.11
C PRO A 84 12.89 -24.91 -2.08
N ASP A 85 11.84 -24.10 -2.20
CA ASP A 85 11.65 -22.85 -1.46
C ASP A 85 10.73 -23.02 -0.25
N ILE A 86 10.61 -21.95 0.53
CA ILE A 86 9.61 -21.82 1.59
C ILE A 86 8.73 -20.63 1.23
N LEU A 87 7.44 -20.89 0.97
CA LEU A 87 6.48 -19.83 0.72
C LEU A 87 6.06 -19.23 2.05
N THR A 88 6.30 -17.93 2.24
CA THR A 88 5.99 -17.20 3.47
C THR A 88 4.98 -16.10 3.19
N ILE A 89 3.94 -16.04 4.02
CA ILE A 89 2.87 -15.06 3.96
C ILE A 89 2.89 -14.25 5.24
N PHE A 90 3.14 -12.95 5.10
CA PHE A 90 3.09 -11.97 6.18
C PHE A 90 1.75 -11.25 6.12
N TYR A 91 1.04 -11.22 7.24
CA TYR A 91 -0.14 -10.40 7.45
C TYR A 91 0.15 -9.38 8.54
N VAL A 92 -0.14 -8.12 8.26
CA VAL A 92 0.01 -7.01 9.20
C VAL A 92 -1.37 -6.58 9.64
N ASN A 93 -1.57 -6.50 10.95
CA ASN A 93 -2.78 -5.95 11.55
C ASN A 93 -2.44 -4.87 12.58
N GLU A 94 -3.43 -4.08 12.96
CA GLU A 94 -3.33 -3.14 14.06
C GLU A 94 -3.10 -3.92 15.36
N LYS A 95 -2.33 -3.33 16.28
CA LYS A 95 -2.19 -3.88 17.63
C LYS A 95 -3.56 -3.97 18.31
N ASP A 96 -3.78 -5.03 19.08
CA ASP A 96 -4.97 -5.23 19.92
C ASP A 96 -6.31 -5.38 19.14
N LYS A 97 -6.25 -5.44 17.80
CA LYS A 97 -7.41 -5.69 16.95
C LYS A 97 -7.56 -7.18 16.67
N LEU A 98 -8.72 -7.73 17.06
CA LEU A 98 -9.05 -9.13 16.81
C LEU A 98 -9.14 -9.39 15.31
N ILE A 99 -8.48 -10.46 14.86
CA ILE A 99 -8.60 -10.96 13.50
C ILE A 99 -9.23 -12.34 13.50
N ARG A 100 -10.02 -12.62 12.47
CA ARG A 100 -10.57 -13.94 12.19
C ARG A 100 -9.47 -14.88 11.73
N TYR A 101 -8.79 -15.51 12.69
CA TYR A 101 -7.63 -16.36 12.42
C TYR A 101 -7.97 -17.59 11.56
N ASP A 102 -9.18 -18.14 11.71
CA ASP A 102 -9.76 -19.18 10.84
C ASP A 102 -9.72 -18.77 9.36
N LEU A 103 -10.14 -17.54 9.08
CA LEU A 103 -10.17 -17.00 7.72
C LEU A 103 -8.74 -16.72 7.22
N LEU A 104 -7.80 -16.28 8.08
CA LEU A 104 -6.38 -16.15 7.69
C LEU A 104 -5.80 -17.49 7.23
N CYS A 105 -6.07 -18.57 7.97
CA CYS A 105 -5.61 -19.91 7.59
C CYS A 105 -6.23 -20.36 6.27
N SER A 106 -7.53 -20.12 6.06
CA SER A 106 -8.21 -20.43 4.79
C SER A 106 -7.57 -19.69 3.61
N ILE A 107 -7.33 -18.39 3.76
CA ILE A 107 -6.67 -17.54 2.77
C ILE A 107 -5.26 -18.07 2.46
N SER A 108 -4.46 -18.39 3.48
CA SER A 108 -3.11 -18.93 3.29
C SER A 108 -3.11 -20.24 2.53
N ASN A 109 -4.00 -21.17 2.89
CA ASN A 109 -4.12 -22.45 2.19
C ASN A 109 -4.50 -22.26 0.71
N LYS A 110 -5.40 -21.31 0.43
CA LYS A 110 -5.78 -20.96 -0.94
C LYS A 110 -4.60 -20.38 -1.72
N LEU A 111 -3.86 -19.43 -1.14
CA LEU A 111 -2.67 -18.85 -1.75
C LEU A 111 -1.59 -19.90 -2.06
N VAL A 112 -1.32 -20.80 -1.12
CA VAL A 112 -0.34 -21.89 -1.30
C VAL A 112 -0.77 -22.82 -2.42
N ARG A 113 -2.06 -23.23 -2.47
CA ARG A 113 -2.57 -24.09 -3.54
C ARG A 113 -2.42 -23.42 -4.91
N THR A 114 -2.85 -22.17 -5.03
CA THR A 114 -2.71 -21.38 -6.27
C THR A 114 -1.23 -21.27 -6.67
N PHE A 115 -0.33 -20.96 -5.74
CA PHE A 115 1.11 -20.89 -6.01
C PHE A 115 1.69 -22.23 -6.49
N CYS A 116 1.34 -23.34 -5.83
CA CYS A 116 1.83 -24.68 -6.20
C CYS A 116 1.25 -25.21 -7.52
N SER A 117 0.10 -24.70 -7.96
CA SER A 117 -0.52 -25.10 -9.24
C SER A 117 0.14 -24.48 -10.47
N ASN A 118 1.26 -23.76 -10.32
CA ASN A 118 1.87 -22.95 -11.37
C ASN A 118 0.87 -21.98 -12.03
N SER A 119 -0.10 -21.51 -11.24
CA SER A 119 -1.03 -20.47 -11.66
C SER A 119 -0.24 -19.23 -12.11
N SER A 120 -0.82 -18.50 -13.05
CA SER A 120 -0.28 -17.22 -13.49
C SER A 120 -0.15 -16.23 -12.32
N ASP A 121 0.88 -15.37 -12.35
CA ASP A 121 1.04 -14.26 -11.38
C ASP A 121 -0.25 -13.43 -11.26
N THR A 122 -1.02 -13.34 -12.34
CA THR A 122 -2.33 -12.67 -12.38
C THR A 122 -3.37 -13.28 -11.45
N GLU A 123 -3.41 -14.60 -11.26
CA GLU A 123 -4.35 -15.25 -10.34
C GLU A 123 -3.98 -15.01 -8.88
N ILE A 124 -2.68 -15.09 -8.55
CA ILE A 124 -2.16 -14.77 -7.22
C ILE A 124 -2.45 -13.31 -6.87
N ASN A 125 -2.19 -12.39 -7.82
CA ASN A 125 -2.48 -10.97 -7.64
C ASN A 125 -3.97 -10.73 -7.40
N THR A 126 -4.85 -11.35 -8.20
CA THR A 126 -6.30 -11.21 -8.04
C THR A 126 -6.76 -11.72 -6.67
N LEU A 127 -6.25 -12.86 -6.22
CA LEU A 127 -6.57 -13.40 -4.90
C LEU A 127 -6.12 -12.44 -3.79
N CYS A 128 -4.90 -11.91 -3.89
CA CYS A 128 -4.37 -10.96 -2.92
C CYS A 128 -5.10 -9.61 -2.93
N GLU A 129 -5.54 -9.12 -4.10
CA GLU A 129 -6.32 -7.89 -4.23
C GLU A 129 -7.69 -7.98 -3.54
N ASN A 130 -8.27 -9.18 -3.48
CA ASN A 130 -9.53 -9.41 -2.77
C ASN A 130 -9.37 -9.38 -1.24
N ILE A 131 -8.18 -9.66 -0.71
CA ILE A 131 -7.91 -9.65 0.75
C ILE A 131 -7.90 -8.23 1.28
N ILE A 132 -7.22 -7.32 0.56
CA ILE A 132 -7.15 -5.90 0.89
C ILE A 132 -7.73 -5.13 -0.31
N PRO A 133 -9.02 -4.76 -0.29
CA PRO A 133 -9.67 -4.15 -1.43
C PRO A 133 -9.12 -2.75 -1.74
N LYS A 134 -9.29 -2.32 -2.99
CA LYS A 134 -9.04 -0.94 -3.41
C LYS A 134 -10.08 -0.03 -2.75
N VAL A 135 -9.69 1.21 -2.44
CA VAL A 135 -10.60 2.19 -1.83
C VAL A 135 -11.06 3.19 -2.88
N SER A 136 -12.35 3.55 -2.83
CA SER A 136 -12.94 4.61 -3.64
C SER A 136 -13.16 5.87 -2.79
N GLY A 137 -13.35 7.01 -3.45
CA GLY A 137 -13.63 8.28 -2.77
C GLY A 137 -12.54 9.35 -2.93
N ILE A 138 -11.46 9.04 -3.64
CA ILE A 138 -10.50 10.02 -4.13
C ILE A 138 -10.90 10.40 -5.54
N SER A 139 -11.15 11.69 -5.77
CA SER A 139 -11.52 12.23 -7.07
C SER A 139 -10.31 12.59 -7.93
N ALA A 140 -9.19 12.95 -7.29
CA ALA A 140 -7.92 13.21 -7.95
C ALA A 140 -6.73 13.06 -6.98
N LEU A 141 -5.58 12.71 -7.52
CA LEU A 141 -4.27 12.72 -6.89
C LEU A 141 -3.34 13.60 -7.72
N PHE A 142 -2.69 14.56 -7.06
CA PHE A 142 -1.62 15.38 -7.61
C PHE A 142 -0.36 15.16 -6.77
N ILE A 143 0.76 14.83 -7.42
CA ILE A 143 2.08 14.79 -6.80
C ILE A 143 2.86 15.96 -7.37
N ILE A 144 3.21 16.89 -6.50
CA ILE A 144 3.66 18.23 -6.87
C ILE A 144 5.00 18.51 -6.17
N SER A 145 5.98 19.02 -6.91
CA SER A 145 7.22 19.53 -6.30
C SER A 145 6.95 20.85 -5.56
N ARG A 146 7.78 21.22 -4.59
CA ARG A 146 7.72 22.54 -3.93
C ARG A 146 7.78 23.75 -4.88
N ALA A 147 8.30 23.55 -6.10
CA ALA A 147 8.34 24.57 -7.14
C ALA A 147 7.03 24.68 -7.95
N GLY A 148 6.03 23.84 -7.67
CA GLY A 148 4.74 23.83 -8.36
C GLY A 148 4.69 22.93 -9.60
N HIS A 149 5.79 22.28 -10.00
CA HIS A 149 5.76 21.31 -11.08
C HIS A 149 4.94 20.10 -10.66
N THR A 150 3.96 19.73 -11.49
CA THR A 150 3.16 18.54 -11.26
C THR A 150 3.88 17.33 -11.85
N LEU A 151 4.44 16.49 -10.97
CA LEU A 151 5.24 15.32 -11.31
C LEU A 151 4.36 14.16 -11.77
N PHE A 152 3.20 14.01 -11.14
CA PHE A 152 2.23 12.98 -11.48
C PHE A 152 0.82 13.46 -11.17
N THR A 153 -0.14 13.06 -12.03
CA THR A 153 -1.56 13.27 -11.76
C THR A 153 -2.36 12.03 -12.10
N LYS A 154 -3.39 11.78 -11.31
CA LYS A 154 -4.47 10.88 -11.67
C LYS A 154 -5.80 11.53 -11.30
N ILE A 155 -6.70 11.66 -12.26
CA ILE A 155 -7.99 12.32 -12.07
C ILE A 155 -9.08 11.35 -12.51
N SER A 156 -10.14 11.25 -11.71
CA SER A 156 -11.30 10.43 -12.04
C SER A 156 -11.99 10.91 -13.31
N GLU A 157 -12.58 9.99 -14.08
CA GLU A 157 -13.33 10.36 -15.30
C GLU A 157 -14.48 11.32 -14.99
N GLN A 158 -15.07 11.24 -13.79
CA GLN A 158 -16.12 12.15 -13.32
C GLN A 158 -15.64 13.61 -13.16
N LYS A 159 -14.32 13.82 -13.02
CA LYS A 159 -13.70 15.15 -12.86
C LYS A 159 -12.74 15.47 -14.01
N LYS A 160 -12.94 14.88 -15.19
CA LYS A 160 -12.07 15.06 -16.36
C LYS A 160 -11.83 16.51 -16.75
N PHE A 161 -12.77 17.42 -16.44
CA PHE A 161 -12.59 18.86 -16.67
C PHE A 161 -11.35 19.44 -15.95
N LEU A 162 -10.94 18.86 -14.82
CA LEU A 162 -9.73 19.24 -14.09
C LEU A 162 -8.44 18.92 -14.85
N MET A 163 -8.46 17.98 -15.81
CA MET A 163 -7.29 17.64 -16.62
C MET A 163 -6.79 18.83 -17.47
N SER A 164 -7.66 19.79 -17.79
CA SER A 164 -7.24 21.00 -18.50
C SER A 164 -6.57 22.05 -17.58
N LYS A 165 -6.64 21.85 -16.26
CA LYS A 165 -6.23 22.80 -15.22
C LYS A 165 -5.21 22.25 -14.24
N TYR A 166 -4.70 21.04 -14.45
CA TYR A 166 -3.86 20.37 -13.46
C TYR A 166 -2.59 21.15 -13.10
N ILE A 167 -1.99 21.85 -14.08
CA ILE A 167 -0.80 22.70 -13.86
C ILE A 167 -1.15 23.87 -12.92
N GLN A 168 -2.28 24.54 -13.16
CA GLN A 168 -2.72 25.65 -12.32
C GLN A 168 -3.09 25.19 -10.92
N ILE A 169 -3.72 24.01 -10.80
CA ILE A 169 -4.02 23.39 -9.50
C ILE A 169 -2.72 23.09 -8.75
N GLY A 170 -1.72 22.51 -9.43
CA GLY A 170 -0.41 22.24 -8.86
C GLY A 170 0.29 23.50 -8.36
N GLY A 171 0.34 24.55 -9.19
CA GLY A 171 0.90 25.85 -8.81
C GLY A 171 0.18 26.49 -7.63
N PHE A 172 -1.16 26.43 -7.60
CA PHE A 172 -1.98 26.95 -6.50
C PHE A 172 -1.69 26.24 -5.18
N ILE A 173 -1.70 24.89 -5.18
CA ILE A 173 -1.43 24.09 -3.98
C ILE A 173 -0.02 24.36 -3.46
N SER A 174 0.97 24.44 -4.37
CA SER A 174 2.35 24.76 -4.01
C SER A 174 2.48 26.15 -3.38
N ALA A 175 1.83 27.16 -3.95
CA ALA A 175 1.86 28.53 -3.44
C ALA A 175 1.21 28.63 -2.04
N ILE A 176 0.05 28.00 -1.84
CA ILE A 176 -0.62 27.96 -0.53
C ILE A 176 0.22 27.23 0.50
N THR A 177 0.85 26.11 0.12
CA THR A 177 1.71 25.34 1.03
C THR A 177 2.92 26.16 1.46
N ALA A 178 3.57 26.86 0.51
CA ALA A 178 4.69 27.76 0.80
C ALA A 178 4.27 28.92 1.72
N PHE A 179 3.12 29.55 1.46
CA PHE A 179 2.56 30.60 2.31
C PHE A 179 2.25 30.10 3.72
N SER A 180 1.65 28.91 3.83
CA SER A 180 1.36 28.28 5.11
C SER A 180 2.64 28.00 5.89
N GLN A 181 3.70 27.50 5.25
CA GLN A 181 4.99 27.25 5.90
C GLN A 181 5.58 28.53 6.52
N GLU A 182 5.41 29.67 5.87
CA GLU A 182 5.87 30.96 6.37
C GLU A 182 5.07 31.44 7.60
N LEU A 183 3.77 31.15 7.65
CA LEU A 183 2.89 31.56 8.75
C LEU A 183 2.93 30.61 9.95
N ILE A 184 2.76 29.31 9.72
CA ILE A 184 2.64 28.30 10.79
C ILE A 184 3.93 27.50 10.98
N GLY A 185 4.68 27.25 9.92
CA GLY A 185 5.81 26.33 9.93
C GLY A 185 7.05 26.91 10.61
N LYS A 186 7.27 28.22 10.55
CA LYS A 186 8.40 28.89 11.22
C LYS A 186 8.32 28.88 12.74
N GLU A 187 7.11 28.90 13.30
CA GLU A 187 6.91 29.00 14.74
C GLU A 187 6.55 27.66 15.39
N SER A 188 5.79 26.80 14.70
CA SER A 188 5.28 25.55 15.27
C SER A 188 5.92 24.28 14.70
N GLY A 189 6.67 24.37 13.59
CA GLY A 189 7.08 23.22 12.81
C GLY A 189 5.93 22.46 12.13
N GLY A 190 4.69 22.98 12.24
CA GLY A 190 3.52 22.40 11.59
C GLY A 190 3.48 22.68 10.09
N HIS A 191 2.67 21.90 9.38
CA HIS A 191 2.47 22.01 7.95
C HIS A 191 0.98 22.04 7.60
N LEU A 192 0.65 22.52 6.41
CA LEU A 192 -0.71 22.48 5.91
C LEU A 192 -1.11 21.03 5.58
N GLU A 193 -2.09 20.50 6.30
CA GLU A 193 -2.60 19.14 6.11
C GLU A 193 -3.89 19.11 5.27
N GLU A 194 -4.66 20.19 5.25
CA GLU A 194 -5.97 20.20 4.60
C GLU A 194 -6.35 21.56 4.00
N ILE A 195 -6.95 21.54 2.80
CA ILE A 195 -7.58 22.71 2.18
C ILE A 195 -9.05 22.39 1.97
N ASN A 196 -9.90 23.06 2.74
CA ASN A 196 -11.35 22.86 2.72
C ASN A 196 -12.05 23.76 1.71
N PHE A 197 -12.78 23.14 0.78
CA PHE A 197 -13.81 23.79 -0.03
C PHE A 197 -15.20 23.37 0.49
N GLU A 198 -16.27 23.96 -0.06
CA GLU A 198 -17.63 23.73 0.45
C GLU A 198 -17.98 22.23 0.47
N ASN A 199 -17.89 21.56 -0.68
CA ASN A 199 -18.24 20.14 -0.84
C ASN A 199 -17.04 19.20 -0.95
N GLN A 200 -15.84 19.76 -1.07
CA GLN A 200 -14.60 19.03 -1.36
C GLN A 200 -13.49 19.45 -0.44
N GLN A 201 -12.48 18.62 -0.31
CA GLN A 201 -11.27 18.96 0.42
C GLN A 201 -10.05 18.38 -0.28
N PHE A 202 -8.94 19.10 -0.21
CA PHE A 202 -7.63 18.48 -0.42
C PHE A 202 -7.08 18.02 0.92
N ILE A 203 -6.68 16.75 0.99
CA ILE A 203 -5.80 16.25 2.04
C ILE A 203 -4.38 16.28 1.49
N LEU A 204 -3.45 16.84 2.25
CA LEU A 204 -2.06 17.03 1.87
C LEU A 204 -1.15 16.19 2.75
N ILE A 205 -0.22 15.47 2.12
CA ILE A 205 0.92 14.84 2.78
C ILE A 205 2.17 15.44 2.16
N ILE A 206 3.08 15.95 3.00
CA ILE A 206 4.33 16.57 2.54
C ILE A 206 5.49 15.71 3.00
N LYS A 207 6.31 15.21 2.05
CA LYS A 207 7.52 14.43 2.33
C LYS A 207 8.66 14.92 1.46
N ASN A 208 9.78 15.32 2.08
CA ASN A 208 10.99 15.82 1.41
C ASN A 208 10.69 16.80 0.26
N GLU A 209 9.94 17.87 0.55
CA GLU A 209 9.58 18.91 -0.44
C GLU A 209 8.65 18.46 -1.58
N ILE A 210 8.11 17.24 -1.50
CA ILE A 210 7.08 16.73 -2.39
C ILE A 210 5.73 16.78 -1.68
N ILE A 211 4.75 17.37 -2.36
CA ILE A 211 3.38 17.55 -1.90
C ILE A 211 2.51 16.50 -2.59
N PHE A 212 1.91 15.62 -1.80
CA PHE A 212 0.89 14.67 -2.24
C PHE A 212 -0.47 15.26 -1.88
N ALA A 213 -1.19 15.76 -2.89
CA ALA A 213 -2.49 16.36 -2.71
C ALA A 213 -3.59 15.45 -3.26
N TYR A 214 -4.50 15.05 -2.38
CA TYR A 214 -5.62 14.17 -2.69
C TYR A 214 -6.91 14.96 -2.60
N LEU A 215 -7.71 14.98 -3.67
CA LEU A 215 -9.04 15.60 -3.69
C LEU A 215 -10.10 14.58 -3.27
N LEU A 216 -10.89 14.90 -2.25
CA LEU A 216 -11.98 14.07 -1.74
C LEU A 216 -13.28 14.85 -1.64
N GLU A 217 -14.40 14.13 -1.66
CA GLU A 217 -15.73 14.66 -1.27
C GLU A 217 -15.93 14.46 0.24
N LYS A 218 -16.48 15.44 0.96
CA LYS A 218 -16.49 15.56 2.45
C LYS A 218 -17.10 14.41 3.28
N ASN A 219 -17.68 13.37 2.67
CA ASN A 219 -18.47 12.34 3.36
C ASN A 219 -17.90 10.91 3.22
N LYS A 220 -16.59 10.75 3.06
CA LYS A 220 -15.95 9.44 2.85
C LYS A 220 -15.23 8.95 4.12
N LYS A 221 -15.25 7.62 4.36
CA LYS A 221 -14.55 6.98 5.49
C LYS A 221 -13.03 7.19 5.34
N LEU A 222 -12.41 7.93 6.26
CA LEU A 222 -11.02 8.40 6.14
C LEU A 222 -9.95 7.38 6.55
N ASN A 223 -10.20 6.50 7.53
CA ASN A 223 -9.11 5.76 8.18
C ASN A 223 -8.29 4.86 7.22
N GLN A 224 -8.97 4.08 6.37
CA GLN A 224 -8.27 3.23 5.39
C GLN A 224 -7.67 4.05 4.24
N ILE A 225 -8.32 5.16 3.89
CA ILE A 225 -7.85 6.08 2.86
C ILE A 225 -6.53 6.73 3.29
N ASN A 226 -6.48 7.31 4.48
CA ASN A 226 -5.30 8.00 5.02
C ASN A 226 -4.08 7.09 5.04
N ARG A 227 -4.25 5.84 5.51
CA ARG A 227 -3.18 4.84 5.48
C ARG A 227 -2.64 4.60 4.07
N PHE A 228 -3.52 4.47 3.08
CA PHE A 228 -3.09 4.23 1.69
C PHE A 228 -2.46 5.48 1.06
N MET A 229 -2.88 6.68 1.46
CA MET A 229 -2.22 7.92 1.07
C MET A 229 -0.77 7.95 1.60
N ASP A 230 -0.57 7.66 2.89
CA ASP A 230 0.76 7.62 3.50
C ASP A 230 1.68 6.59 2.85
N LEU A 231 1.17 5.37 2.62
CA LEU A 231 1.91 4.30 1.96
C LEU A 231 2.27 4.65 0.51
N LEU A 232 1.36 5.28 -0.22
CA LEU A 232 1.65 5.73 -1.59
C LEU A 232 2.73 6.81 -1.61
N ALA A 233 2.70 7.73 -0.64
CA ALA A 233 3.75 8.72 -0.51
C ALA A 233 5.11 8.05 -0.25
N GLU A 234 5.18 7.05 0.64
CA GLU A 234 6.41 6.28 0.85
C GLU A 234 6.87 5.53 -0.40
N GLU A 235 5.95 4.84 -1.09
CA GLU A 235 6.29 4.09 -2.30
C GLU A 235 6.80 5.02 -3.41
N PHE A 236 6.21 6.21 -3.57
CA PHE A 236 6.71 7.20 -4.54
C PHE A 236 8.12 7.67 -4.17
N MET A 237 8.35 8.05 -2.91
CA MET A 237 9.66 8.53 -2.46
C MET A 237 10.75 7.46 -2.58
N ASP A 238 10.41 6.20 -2.32
CA ASP A 238 11.33 5.07 -2.49
C ASP A 238 11.62 4.77 -3.97
N SER A 239 10.59 4.80 -4.83
CA SER A 239 10.72 4.48 -6.24
C SER A 239 11.46 5.54 -7.05
N TYR A 240 11.32 6.82 -6.68
CA TYR A 240 11.83 7.93 -7.50
C TYR A 240 12.90 8.79 -6.84
N ARG A 241 13.47 8.37 -5.70
CA ARG A 241 14.49 9.14 -4.96
C ARG A 241 15.56 9.76 -5.87
N ASN A 242 16.19 8.93 -6.72
CA ASN A 242 17.27 9.37 -7.60
C ASN A 242 16.79 10.41 -8.64
N TYR A 243 15.55 10.29 -9.13
CA TYR A 243 14.97 11.25 -10.07
C TYR A 243 14.58 12.57 -9.41
N LEU A 244 14.28 12.54 -8.10
CA LEU A 244 13.93 13.72 -7.33
C LEU A 244 15.16 14.52 -6.89
N GLU A 245 16.27 13.83 -6.57
CA GLU A 245 17.54 14.47 -6.17
C GLU A 245 18.16 15.27 -7.33
N ASP A 246 18.14 14.72 -8.55
CA ASP A 246 18.68 15.36 -9.76
C ASP A 246 17.58 15.75 -10.76
N PHE A 247 16.45 16.29 -10.26
CA PHE A 247 15.30 16.61 -11.09
C PHE A 247 15.65 17.71 -12.13
N ASN A 248 15.63 17.33 -13.41
CA ASN A 248 15.98 18.20 -14.54
C ASN A 248 14.75 18.77 -15.27
N GLY A 249 13.54 18.56 -14.74
CA GLY A 249 12.28 18.94 -15.38
C GLY A 249 11.58 17.83 -16.16
N ASP A 250 12.22 16.68 -16.37
CA ASP A 250 11.61 15.53 -17.05
C ASP A 250 10.64 14.78 -16.13
N ILE A 251 9.36 14.76 -16.50
CA ILE A 251 8.30 14.09 -15.74
C ILE A 251 7.96 12.68 -16.26
N GLU A 252 8.51 12.27 -17.41
CA GLU A 252 8.23 10.97 -18.01
C GLU A 252 8.47 9.79 -17.05
N PRO A 253 9.54 9.77 -16.21
CA PRO A 253 9.79 8.67 -15.29
C PRO A 253 8.62 8.39 -14.33
N PHE A 254 7.90 9.42 -13.90
CA PHE A 254 6.82 9.30 -12.91
C PHE A 254 5.53 8.70 -13.50
N SER A 255 5.38 8.64 -14.82
CA SER A 255 4.21 8.03 -15.48
C SER A 255 4.01 6.55 -15.10
N SER A 256 5.12 5.86 -14.83
CA SER A 256 5.18 4.47 -14.35
C SER A 256 4.59 4.26 -12.96
N PHE A 257 4.21 5.33 -12.25
CA PHE A 257 3.59 5.25 -10.93
C PHE A 257 2.10 4.89 -11.01
N LYS A 258 1.45 5.08 -12.16
CA LYS A 258 0.01 4.82 -12.33
C LYS A 258 -0.41 3.40 -11.87
N PRO A 259 0.26 2.30 -12.28
CA PRO A 259 -0.07 0.96 -11.80
C PRO A 259 0.06 0.79 -10.28
N ILE A 260 0.93 1.54 -9.61
CA ILE A 260 1.07 1.52 -8.15
C ILE A 260 -0.15 2.18 -7.50
N VAL A 261 -0.57 3.35 -7.99
CA VAL A 261 -1.80 4.02 -7.53
C VAL A 261 -3.03 3.12 -7.74
N ASP A 262 -3.10 2.45 -8.89
CA ASP A 262 -4.17 1.49 -9.23
C ASP A 262 -4.26 0.28 -8.30
N LYS A 263 -3.21 -0.05 -7.52
CA LYS A 263 -3.29 -1.10 -6.50
C LYS A 263 -4.11 -0.67 -5.29
N TYR A 264 -4.11 0.62 -4.96
CA TYR A 264 -4.68 1.15 -3.72
C TYR A 264 -6.03 1.84 -3.93
N PHE A 265 -6.19 2.55 -5.04
CA PHE A 265 -7.35 3.40 -5.26
C PHE A 265 -8.07 3.11 -6.57
N VAL A 266 -9.39 3.27 -6.52
CA VAL A 266 -10.25 3.43 -7.70
C VAL A 266 -10.47 4.94 -7.88
N ILE A 267 -9.68 5.54 -8.78
CA ILE A 267 -9.76 6.95 -9.18
C ILE A 267 -10.21 7.01 -10.62
#